data_AF-A0A8K0GU72-F1
#
_entry.id   AF-A0A8K0GU72-F1
#
_cell.length_a   1.000
_cell.length_b   1.000
_cell.length_c   1.000
_cell.angle_alpha   90.00
_cell.angle_beta   90.00
_cell.angle_gamma   90.00
#
_symmetry.space_group_name_H-M   'P 1'
#
loop_
_entity.id
_entity.type
_entity.pdbx_description
1 polymer ?
#
loop_
_entity_poly.entity_id
_entity_poly.type
_entity_poly.pdbx_seq_one_letter_code
_entity_poly.pdbx_strand_id
1 'polypeptide(L)'
;MEIIISIGAKISEYTVEPIGRQMGYLFHYKSNVENLRIQIQNLKCAKDKLQHSIDDAKKNGEEIEADVLHWLSRVDRMISQHTDCFVINEGQANMRCLSGQFLDLGSRYRLSRKAKKMAAEVGTAIQAAGGFNKVSYLPILQSIFEVKGYVAFQSRMSTFKRIMETLRNPNFDTIGVYGMGGVGKTMLCKEVAKQVKGQLLFSKVVMVTVSQTPNLENIQQEVAEKLGLNLNEKSIPARADRLRHRLRQEKKILILLTSRSQDVLWNDMGVEQTFLVGVLSFSEATNLFNTIVADTIKNPSIQPLAIEIVKECAGLPIAIATVANALKNKSLPVWNNALQELRISTPTNIKGMHEKVYSSIKLSFDSSKSREAKSLLVLCSLFHEDANIDIEHLLRQGTGWGLFKGVTKLEDARNKVVTLVEDLKTCCLLLDGDYSCCVKMHDVIRDVTISIASRDRHMHNFGSVAELEECIMDIDFRESTAISLSATDRNCHLPERLEIPKVKLFCMSSRSRPFWNLFMRFYDGAPYYRDLTIPNHFFQEMKELRVLELINICLRPLPSSFSFFENLQTLCLWYCDIGEVTIIGELKNLKILDLSGSNIEELPKEIGQLTRLRLLDLKYCSKLKVIRPNIISIIACT
;
A
#
# COMPACT_ATOMS: atom_id res chain seq x y z
N MET A 1 -22.23 -81.60 46.95
CA MET A 1 -22.60 -81.17 45.58
C MET A 1 -22.46 -79.66 45.36
N GLU A 2 -22.65 -78.82 46.39
CA GLU A 2 -22.55 -77.34 46.27
C GLU A 2 -21.15 -76.78 45.93
N ILE A 3 -20.07 -77.43 46.38
CA ILE A 3 -18.69 -76.95 46.12
C ILE A 3 -18.31 -77.11 44.63
N ILE A 4 -18.78 -78.17 43.97
CA ILE A 4 -18.48 -78.44 42.55
C ILE A 4 -19.24 -77.47 41.63
N ILE A 5 -20.47 -77.10 42.00
CA ILE A 5 -21.26 -76.11 41.25
C ILE A 5 -20.64 -74.70 41.39
N SER A 6 -20.14 -74.35 42.58
CA SER A 6 -19.47 -73.06 42.84
C SER A 6 -18.15 -72.86 42.10
N ILE A 7 -17.31 -73.90 42.02
CA ILE A 7 -16.04 -73.87 41.30
C ILE A 7 -16.27 -73.88 39.79
N GLY A 8 -17.23 -74.68 39.31
CA GLY A 8 -17.64 -74.70 37.90
C GLY A 8 -18.16 -73.33 37.41
N ALA A 9 -18.95 -72.64 38.23
CA ALA A 9 -19.45 -71.29 37.92
C ALA A 9 -18.32 -70.27 37.79
N LYS A 10 -17.36 -70.25 38.74
CA LYS A 10 -16.21 -69.33 38.73
C LYS A 10 -15.24 -69.60 37.57
N ILE A 11 -14.94 -70.87 37.27
CA ILE A 11 -14.07 -71.21 36.12
C ILE A 11 -14.77 -70.82 34.81
N SER A 12 -16.10 -70.94 34.71
CA SER A 12 -16.85 -70.45 33.56
C SER A 12 -16.75 -68.93 33.42
N GLU A 13 -16.86 -68.14 34.50
CA GLU A 13 -16.74 -66.67 34.44
C GLU A 13 -15.36 -66.22 33.95
N TYR A 14 -14.26 -66.87 34.37
CA TYR A 14 -12.90 -66.50 33.96
C TYR A 14 -12.46 -67.02 32.59
N THR A 15 -13.10 -68.06 32.03
CA THR A 15 -12.75 -68.61 30.70
C THR A 15 -13.71 -68.15 29.59
N VAL A 16 -14.96 -67.84 29.91
CA VAL A 16 -15.97 -67.40 28.93
C VAL A 16 -15.64 -66.01 28.40
N GLU A 17 -15.11 -65.10 29.21
CA GLU A 17 -14.83 -63.73 28.76
C GLU A 17 -13.68 -63.65 27.73
N PRO A 18 -12.50 -64.30 27.91
CA PRO A 18 -11.45 -64.32 26.90
C PRO A 18 -11.85 -65.08 25.63
N ILE A 19 -12.53 -66.22 25.77
CA ILE A 19 -13.01 -67.02 24.63
C ILE A 19 -14.10 -66.27 23.87
N GLY A 20 -15.02 -65.62 24.59
CA GLY A 20 -16.06 -64.74 24.03
C GLY A 20 -15.47 -63.53 23.28
N ARG A 21 -14.39 -62.92 23.80
CA ARG A 21 -13.64 -61.86 23.08
C ARG A 21 -13.00 -62.38 21.79
N GLN A 22 -12.43 -63.59 21.80
CA GLN A 22 -11.80 -64.21 20.62
C GLN A 22 -12.83 -64.63 19.56
N MET A 23 -13.93 -65.26 19.98
CA MET A 23 -15.08 -65.61 19.13
C MET A 23 -15.79 -64.36 18.61
N GLY A 24 -15.82 -63.27 19.39
CA GLY A 24 -16.39 -61.99 18.99
C GLY A 24 -15.76 -61.40 17.72
N TYR A 25 -14.45 -61.63 17.46
CA TYR A 25 -13.83 -61.19 16.21
C TYR A 25 -14.33 -61.96 14.98
N LEU A 26 -14.66 -63.25 15.13
CA LEU A 26 -15.20 -64.10 14.07
C LEU A 26 -16.64 -63.75 13.74
N PHE A 27 -17.49 -63.58 14.75
CA PHE A 27 -18.93 -63.31 14.57
C PHE A 27 -19.22 -61.84 14.22
N HIS A 28 -18.44 -60.88 14.74
CA HIS A 28 -18.61 -59.45 14.45
C HIS A 28 -17.67 -58.93 13.34
N TYR A 29 -17.06 -59.81 12.53
CA TYR A 29 -16.17 -59.43 11.43
C TYR A 29 -16.76 -58.33 10.53
N LYS A 30 -17.97 -58.54 10.01
CA LYS A 30 -18.64 -57.55 9.14
C LYS A 30 -18.84 -56.22 9.85
N SER A 31 -19.27 -56.25 11.11
CA SER A 31 -19.48 -55.04 11.92
C SER A 31 -18.18 -54.29 12.21
N ASN A 32 -17.08 -54.99 12.47
CA ASN A 32 -15.78 -54.37 12.75
C ASN A 32 -15.15 -53.73 11.51
N VAL A 33 -15.27 -54.39 10.35
CA VAL A 33 -14.81 -53.84 9.06
C VAL A 33 -15.67 -52.64 8.64
N GLU A 34 -16.99 -52.72 8.80
CA GLU A 34 -17.89 -51.61 8.48
C GLU A 34 -17.66 -50.41 9.40
N ASN A 35 -17.44 -50.62 10.71
CA ASN A 35 -17.05 -49.57 11.63
C ASN A 35 -15.74 -48.89 11.21
N LEU A 36 -14.72 -49.67 10.82
CA LEU A 36 -13.47 -49.10 10.30
C LEU A 36 -13.71 -48.27 9.03
N ARG A 37 -14.54 -48.75 8.09
CA ARG A 37 -14.88 -47.98 6.86
C ARG A 37 -15.53 -46.64 7.20
N ILE A 38 -16.49 -46.63 8.11
CA ILE A 38 -17.14 -45.39 8.58
C ILE A 38 -16.13 -44.45 9.20
N GLN A 39 -15.24 -44.95 10.07
CA GLN A 39 -14.21 -44.11 10.70
C GLN A 39 -13.17 -43.58 9.70
N ILE A 40 -12.78 -44.37 8.69
CA ILE A 40 -11.90 -43.91 7.61
C ILE A 40 -12.60 -42.84 6.77
N GLN A 41 -13.90 -42.96 6.52
CA GLN A 41 -14.66 -41.92 5.81
C GLN A 41 -14.71 -40.63 6.62
N ASN A 42 -14.94 -40.72 7.94
CA ASN A 42 -14.88 -39.56 8.83
C ASN A 42 -13.48 -38.92 8.86
N LEU A 43 -12.42 -39.74 8.86
CA LEU A 43 -11.04 -39.28 8.80
C LEU A 43 -10.74 -38.56 7.48
N LYS A 44 -11.26 -39.05 6.35
CA LYS A 44 -11.17 -38.36 5.05
C LYS A 44 -11.86 -37.01 5.10
N CYS A 45 -13.09 -36.94 5.59
CA CYS A 45 -13.80 -35.65 5.74
C CYS A 45 -13.05 -34.67 6.66
N ALA A 46 -12.43 -35.15 7.74
CA ALA A 46 -11.61 -34.32 8.62
C ALA A 46 -10.33 -33.83 7.90
N LYS A 47 -9.69 -34.72 7.13
CA LYS A 47 -8.54 -34.37 6.28
C LYS A 47 -8.92 -33.30 5.26
N ASP A 48 -10.03 -33.47 4.54
CA ASP A 48 -10.48 -32.53 3.51
C ASP A 48 -10.77 -31.14 4.09
N LYS A 49 -11.40 -31.07 5.27
CA LYS A 49 -11.61 -29.79 5.98
C LYS A 49 -10.29 -29.10 6.31
N LEU A 50 -9.35 -29.84 6.89
CA LEU A 50 -8.04 -29.29 7.24
C LEU A 50 -7.25 -28.90 5.98
N GLN A 51 -7.38 -29.67 4.91
CA GLN A 51 -6.77 -29.38 3.61
C GLN A 51 -7.31 -28.08 3.02
N HIS A 52 -8.62 -27.83 3.07
CA HIS A 52 -9.18 -26.53 2.68
C HIS A 52 -8.59 -25.38 3.50
N SER A 53 -8.47 -25.54 4.82
CA SER A 53 -7.84 -24.52 5.68
C SER A 53 -6.36 -24.29 5.33
N ILE A 54 -5.63 -25.35 4.97
CA ILE A 54 -4.23 -25.26 4.50
C ILE A 54 -4.15 -24.56 3.15
N ASP A 55 -5.07 -24.87 2.24
CA ASP A 55 -5.09 -24.26 0.91
C ASP A 55 -5.46 -22.78 1.00
N ASP A 56 -6.37 -22.40 1.89
CA ASP A 56 -6.69 -21.00 2.19
C ASP A 56 -5.52 -20.28 2.85
N ALA A 57 -4.84 -20.91 3.82
CA ALA A 57 -3.62 -20.36 4.43
C ALA A 57 -2.51 -20.14 3.40
N LYS A 58 -2.28 -21.10 2.50
CA LYS A 58 -1.30 -20.97 1.40
C LYS A 58 -1.67 -19.87 0.42
N LYS A 59 -2.96 -19.73 0.05
CA LYS A 59 -3.45 -18.61 -0.77
C LYS A 59 -3.19 -17.27 -0.09
N ASN A 60 -3.27 -17.23 1.24
CA ASN A 60 -2.99 -16.04 2.05
C ASN A 60 -1.49 -15.84 2.33
N GLY A 61 -0.60 -16.65 1.74
CA GLY A 61 0.85 -16.52 1.89
C GLY A 61 1.39 -16.98 3.24
N GLU A 62 0.61 -17.76 4.00
CA GLU A 62 1.01 -18.30 5.29
C GLU A 62 1.78 -19.62 5.16
N GLU A 63 2.67 -19.88 6.12
CA GLU A 63 3.35 -21.15 6.26
C GLU A 63 2.59 -22.07 7.23
N ILE A 64 2.64 -23.38 6.98
CA ILE A 64 1.86 -24.37 7.75
C ILE A 64 2.68 -24.89 8.92
N GLU A 65 2.05 -25.02 10.09
CA GLU A 65 2.70 -25.55 11.29
C GLU A 65 3.18 -27.01 11.06
N ALA A 66 4.35 -27.34 11.63
CA ALA A 66 4.99 -28.62 11.36
C ALA A 66 4.19 -29.83 11.89
N ASP A 67 3.46 -29.65 12.98
CA ASP A 67 2.60 -30.67 13.59
C ASP A 67 1.39 -31.01 12.71
N VAL A 68 0.80 -30.02 12.03
CA VAL A 68 -0.26 -30.18 11.03
C VAL A 68 0.25 -31.01 9.84
N LEU A 69 1.44 -30.70 9.31
CA LEU A 69 2.05 -31.45 8.21
C LEU A 69 2.37 -32.90 8.60
N HIS A 70 2.85 -33.10 9.82
CA HIS A 70 3.10 -34.42 10.36
C HIS A 70 1.80 -35.23 10.53
N TRP A 71 0.72 -34.58 10.98
CA TRP A 71 -0.60 -35.21 11.09
C TRP A 71 -1.14 -35.64 9.72
N LEU A 72 -1.05 -34.78 8.69
CA LEU A 72 -1.46 -35.12 7.32
C LEU A 72 -0.72 -36.36 6.80
N SER A 73 0.61 -36.38 6.98
CA SER A 73 1.45 -37.49 6.56
C SER A 73 1.05 -38.81 7.25
N ARG A 74 0.69 -38.74 8.55
CA ARG A 74 0.20 -39.89 9.32
C ARG A 74 -1.15 -40.38 8.80
N VAL A 75 -2.07 -39.48 8.46
CA VAL A 75 -3.41 -39.80 7.94
C VAL A 75 -3.33 -40.42 6.55
N ASP A 76 -2.48 -39.90 5.66
CA ASP A 76 -2.27 -40.47 4.33
C ASP A 76 -1.78 -41.92 4.40
N ARG A 77 -0.86 -42.19 5.32
CA ARG A 77 -0.40 -43.56 5.59
C ARG A 77 -1.55 -44.48 6.05
N MET A 78 -2.45 -43.98 6.91
CA MET A 78 -3.60 -44.77 7.39
C MET A 78 -4.62 -45.07 6.29
N ILE A 79 -4.93 -44.09 5.44
CA ILE A 79 -5.84 -44.25 4.30
C ILE A 79 -5.26 -45.23 3.27
N SER A 80 -3.96 -45.13 3.00
CA SER A 80 -3.25 -46.05 2.10
C SER A 80 -3.27 -47.49 2.65
N GLN A 81 -2.91 -47.69 3.92
CA GLN A 81 -2.96 -49.00 4.57
C GLN A 81 -4.36 -49.63 4.57
N HIS A 82 -5.42 -48.85 4.76
CA HIS A 82 -6.80 -49.34 4.65
C HIS A 82 -7.11 -49.82 3.24
N THR A 83 -6.74 -49.04 2.22
CA THR A 83 -6.97 -49.37 0.81
C THR A 83 -6.28 -50.68 0.43
N ASP A 84 -5.01 -50.83 0.78
CA ASP A 84 -4.23 -52.05 0.48
C ASP A 84 -4.76 -53.28 1.22
N CYS A 85 -5.16 -53.11 2.50
CA CYS A 85 -5.48 -54.25 3.35
C CYS A 85 -6.91 -54.76 3.19
N PHE A 86 -7.87 -53.88 2.92
CA PHE A 86 -9.29 -54.21 2.99
C PHE A 86 -10.00 -54.03 1.65
N VAL A 87 -9.67 -53.01 0.85
CA VAL A 87 -10.31 -52.82 -0.47
C VAL A 87 -9.80 -53.84 -1.48
N ILE A 88 -8.49 -54.11 -1.51
CA ILE A 88 -7.88 -55.08 -2.44
C ILE A 88 -8.18 -56.54 -2.03
N ASN A 89 -8.19 -56.85 -0.72
CA ASN A 89 -8.32 -58.23 -0.23
C ASN A 89 -9.77 -58.71 -0.01
N GLU A 90 -10.77 -57.82 0.09
CA GLU A 90 -12.18 -58.24 0.18
C GLU A 90 -12.65 -58.97 -1.07
N GLY A 91 -12.07 -58.69 -2.24
CA GLY A 91 -12.31 -59.45 -3.47
C GLY A 91 -11.86 -60.92 -3.40
N GLN A 92 -10.83 -61.22 -2.60
CA GLN A 92 -10.33 -62.60 -2.40
C GLN A 92 -11.10 -63.35 -1.30
N ALA A 93 -11.55 -62.66 -0.24
CA ALA A 93 -12.33 -63.28 0.86
C ALA A 93 -13.76 -63.69 0.46
N ASN A 94 -14.25 -63.22 -0.70
CA ASN A 94 -15.58 -63.51 -1.25
C ASN A 94 -15.57 -64.49 -2.45
N MET A 95 -14.42 -65.05 -2.86
CA MET A 95 -14.42 -66.10 -3.89
C MET A 95 -15.07 -67.37 -3.37
N ARG A 96 -16.24 -67.72 -3.92
CA ARG A 96 -16.92 -69.00 -3.69
C ARG A 96 -16.15 -70.11 -4.41
N CYS A 97 -15.58 -71.06 -3.65
CA CYS A 97 -15.05 -72.29 -4.23
C CYS A 97 -16.21 -73.17 -4.74
N LEU A 98 -16.03 -73.83 -5.89
CA LEU A 98 -17.05 -74.55 -6.67
C LEU A 98 -17.58 -75.85 -6.04
N SER A 99 -17.42 -76.06 -4.73
CA SER A 99 -18.04 -77.19 -4.04
C SER A 99 -18.19 -76.93 -2.53
N GLY A 100 -19.39 -76.52 -2.10
CA GLY A 100 -19.81 -76.59 -0.70
C GLY A 100 -19.32 -75.47 0.23
N GLN A 101 -20.19 -75.10 1.17
CA GLN A 101 -20.07 -73.95 2.08
C GLN A 101 -18.97 -74.13 3.14
N PHE A 102 -17.75 -73.64 2.89
CA PHE A 102 -16.79 -73.34 3.96
C PHE A 102 -16.37 -71.86 3.92
N LEU A 103 -16.73 -71.15 4.99
CA LEU A 103 -16.31 -69.77 5.24
C LEU A 103 -14.86 -69.80 5.72
N ASP A 104 -13.96 -69.00 5.12
CA ASP A 104 -12.58 -68.84 5.63
C ASP A 104 -12.60 -68.05 6.96
N LEU A 105 -12.81 -68.79 8.05
CA LEU A 105 -12.89 -68.27 9.41
C LEU A 105 -11.55 -67.67 9.87
N GLY A 106 -10.41 -68.23 9.42
CA GLY A 106 -9.07 -67.75 9.77
C GLY A 106 -8.79 -66.34 9.23
N SER A 107 -9.10 -66.09 7.96
CA SER A 107 -8.97 -64.76 7.38
C SER A 107 -9.94 -63.75 8.00
N ARG A 108 -11.17 -64.16 8.31
CA ARG A 108 -12.16 -63.29 9.00
C ARG A 108 -11.67 -62.85 10.37
N TYR A 109 -11.15 -63.77 11.17
CA TYR A 109 -10.57 -63.46 12.47
C TYR A 109 -9.42 -62.44 12.34
N ARG A 110 -8.47 -62.71 11.43
CA ARG A 110 -7.29 -61.84 11.21
C ARG A 110 -7.68 -60.43 10.76
N LEU A 111 -8.59 -60.32 9.78
CA LEU A 111 -9.07 -59.05 9.26
C LEU A 111 -9.89 -58.28 10.30
N SER A 112 -10.77 -58.95 11.06
CA SER A 112 -11.58 -58.35 12.13
C SER A 112 -10.71 -57.75 13.23
N ARG A 113 -9.67 -58.48 13.66
CA ARG A 113 -8.71 -58.02 14.66
C ARG A 113 -7.91 -56.81 14.17
N LYS A 114 -7.43 -56.86 12.93
CA LYS A 114 -6.71 -55.76 12.28
C LYS A 114 -7.61 -54.53 12.12
N ALA A 115 -8.87 -54.73 11.75
CA ALA A 115 -9.85 -53.66 11.59
C ALA A 115 -10.11 -52.93 12.91
N LYS A 116 -10.29 -53.67 14.02
CA LYS A 116 -10.48 -53.08 15.35
C LYS A 116 -9.26 -52.29 15.83
N LYS A 117 -8.05 -52.77 15.56
CA LYS A 117 -6.80 -52.05 15.88
C LYS A 117 -6.68 -50.75 15.08
N MET A 118 -6.88 -50.83 13.77
CA MET A 118 -6.80 -49.67 12.88
C MET A 118 -7.89 -48.63 13.22
N ALA A 119 -9.10 -49.06 13.59
CA ALA A 119 -10.17 -48.16 14.04
C ALA A 119 -9.77 -47.38 15.29
N ALA A 120 -9.13 -48.02 16.28
CA ALA A 120 -8.63 -47.30 17.45
C ALA A 120 -7.59 -46.22 17.07
N GLU A 121 -6.65 -46.55 16.18
CA GLU A 121 -5.64 -45.60 15.70
C GLU A 121 -6.27 -44.44 14.90
N VAL A 122 -7.25 -44.73 14.05
CA VAL A 122 -8.02 -43.72 13.30
C VAL A 122 -8.80 -42.81 14.26
N GLY A 123 -9.44 -43.36 15.28
CA GLY A 123 -10.12 -42.59 16.32
C GLY A 123 -9.21 -41.58 17.00
N THR A 124 -7.97 -41.96 17.33
CA THR A 124 -6.98 -41.01 17.90
C THR A 124 -6.58 -39.91 16.92
N ALA A 125 -6.49 -40.22 15.62
CA ALA A 125 -6.16 -39.23 14.60
C ALA A 125 -7.29 -38.22 14.40
N ILE A 126 -8.55 -38.67 14.44
CA ILE A 126 -9.74 -37.79 14.36
C ILE A 126 -9.80 -36.85 15.57
N GLN A 127 -9.52 -37.35 16.78
CA GLN A 127 -9.47 -36.50 17.98
C GLN A 127 -8.37 -35.44 17.89
N ALA A 128 -7.18 -35.81 17.40
CA ALA A 128 -6.09 -34.86 17.19
C ALA A 128 -6.44 -33.77 16.16
N ALA A 129 -7.22 -34.10 15.12
CA ALA A 129 -7.68 -33.14 14.12
C ALA A 129 -8.52 -32.00 14.72
N GLY A 130 -9.31 -32.29 15.76
CA GLY A 130 -10.11 -31.30 16.48
C GLY A 130 -9.32 -30.45 17.48
N GLY A 131 -8.03 -30.73 17.66
CA GLY A 131 -7.17 -30.05 18.65
C GLY A 131 -6.26 -28.95 18.07
N PHE A 132 -6.27 -28.72 16.77
CA PHE A 132 -5.46 -27.66 16.14
C PHE A 132 -6.11 -26.30 16.36
N ASN A 133 -5.60 -25.52 17.33
CA ASN A 133 -6.05 -24.14 17.57
C ASN A 133 -5.58 -23.17 16.47
N LYS A 134 -4.48 -23.48 15.80
CA LYS A 134 -3.87 -22.66 14.75
C LYS A 134 -3.17 -23.59 13.74
N VAL A 135 -3.48 -23.42 12.46
CA VAL A 135 -3.03 -24.32 11.38
C VAL A 135 -1.80 -23.76 10.65
N SER A 136 -1.61 -22.45 10.70
CA SER A 136 -0.64 -21.72 9.91
C SER A 136 -0.17 -20.45 10.62
N TYR A 137 0.97 -19.91 10.19
CA TYR A 137 1.52 -18.65 10.66
C TYR A 137 1.96 -17.79 9.49
N LEU A 138 1.83 -16.47 9.64
CA LEU A 138 2.34 -15.53 8.65
C LEU A 138 3.89 -15.50 8.72
N PRO A 139 4.62 -15.81 7.64
CA PRO A 139 6.06 -15.67 7.63
C PRO A 139 6.45 -14.18 7.75
N ILE A 140 7.61 -13.91 8.35
CA ILE A 140 8.10 -12.53 8.50
C ILE A 140 8.38 -11.97 7.11
N LEU A 141 7.73 -10.85 6.76
CA LEU A 141 8.01 -10.11 5.52
C LEU A 141 9.48 -9.71 5.47
N GLN A 142 10.25 -10.40 4.63
CA GLN A 142 11.63 -10.02 4.38
C GLN A 142 11.66 -8.88 3.37
N SER A 143 11.88 -7.65 3.84
CA SER A 143 12.05 -6.47 2.97
C SER A 143 13.13 -6.73 1.90
N ILE A 144 12.74 -6.85 0.63
CA ILE A 144 13.70 -6.90 -0.48
C ILE A 144 14.11 -5.46 -0.77
N PHE A 145 15.36 -5.12 -0.50
CA PHE A 145 15.92 -3.82 -0.88
C PHE A 145 16.37 -3.89 -2.34
N GLU A 146 15.42 -3.81 -3.27
CA GLU A 146 15.76 -3.61 -4.68
C GLU A 146 16.12 -2.14 -4.89
N VAL A 147 17.40 -1.87 -5.15
CA VAL A 147 17.89 -0.50 -5.36
C VAL A 147 18.08 -0.29 -6.86
N LYS A 148 17.01 0.11 -7.55
CA LYS A 148 17.08 0.54 -8.95
C LYS A 148 17.65 1.96 -9.03
N GLY A 149 18.57 2.20 -9.96
CA GLY A 149 19.11 3.54 -10.25
C GLY A 149 20.17 4.09 -9.29
N TYR A 150 20.74 3.27 -8.38
CA TYR A 150 21.91 3.70 -7.62
C TYR A 150 23.16 3.71 -8.51
N VAL A 151 23.83 4.86 -8.57
CA VAL A 151 25.11 5.03 -9.26
C VAL A 151 26.20 5.17 -8.21
N ALA A 152 27.17 4.27 -8.25
CA ALA A 152 28.30 4.22 -7.32
C ALA A 152 29.35 5.30 -7.65
N PHE A 153 29.04 6.56 -7.37
CA PHE A 153 30.02 7.65 -7.42
C PHE A 153 31.11 7.45 -6.36
N GLN A 154 32.34 7.87 -6.66
CA GLN A 154 33.48 7.73 -5.73
C GLN A 154 33.23 8.49 -4.43
N SER A 155 32.68 9.70 -4.52
CA SER A 155 32.28 10.52 -3.37
C SER A 155 31.22 9.85 -2.51
N ARG A 156 30.34 9.03 -3.11
CA ARG A 156 29.31 8.29 -2.37
C ARG A 156 29.82 7.00 -1.81
N MET A 157 30.75 6.35 -2.51
CA MET A 157 31.43 5.15 -2.05
C MET A 157 32.30 5.43 -0.82
N SER A 158 32.96 6.59 -0.74
CA SER A 158 33.73 6.97 0.45
C SER A 158 32.84 7.18 1.67
N THR A 159 31.74 7.93 1.53
CA THR A 159 30.75 8.09 2.61
C THR A 159 30.09 6.77 2.97
N PHE A 160 29.75 5.94 1.99
CA PHE A 160 29.21 4.60 2.18
C PHE A 160 30.14 3.74 3.05
N LYS A 161 31.43 3.67 2.71
CA LYS A 161 32.42 2.90 3.47
C LYS A 161 32.52 3.37 4.92
N ARG A 162 32.57 4.69 5.13
CA ARG A 162 32.60 5.28 6.48
C ARG A 162 31.35 4.93 7.28
N ILE A 163 30.17 4.98 6.67
CA ILE A 163 28.92 4.54 7.32
C ILE A 163 29.00 3.05 7.69
N MET A 164 29.46 2.18 6.77
CA MET A 164 29.61 0.74 7.02
C MET A 164 30.61 0.43 8.15
N GLU A 165 31.69 1.21 8.26
CA GLU A 165 32.65 1.12 9.37
C GLU A 165 32.01 1.50 10.71
N THR A 166 31.27 2.62 10.75
CA THR A 166 30.56 3.06 11.96
C THR A 166 29.45 2.08 12.37
N LEU A 167 28.73 1.49 11.42
CA LEU A 167 27.70 0.47 11.68
C LEU A 167 28.27 -0.77 12.39
N ARG A 168 29.52 -1.14 12.11
CA ARG A 168 30.20 -2.29 12.75
C ARG A 168 30.76 -1.94 14.13
N ASN A 169 30.89 -0.66 14.45
CA ASN A 169 31.40 -0.23 15.74
C ASN A 169 30.30 -0.38 16.83
N PRO A 170 30.58 -1.04 17.97
CA PRO A 170 29.61 -1.20 19.05
C PRO A 170 29.32 0.08 19.83
N ASN A 171 30.13 1.14 19.70
CA ASN A 171 29.99 2.36 20.48
C ASN A 171 28.93 3.34 19.96
N PHE A 172 28.35 3.08 18.78
CA PHE A 172 27.36 3.96 18.18
C PHE A 172 26.00 3.27 18.08
N ASP A 173 24.99 3.91 18.64
CA ASP A 173 23.58 3.50 18.55
C ASP A 173 22.78 4.36 17.56
N THR A 174 23.31 5.53 17.20
CA THR A 174 22.67 6.46 16.25
C THR A 174 23.66 6.97 15.20
N ILE A 175 23.22 7.01 13.95
CA ILE A 175 23.98 7.55 12.82
C ILE A 175 23.10 8.52 12.04
N GLY A 176 23.65 9.66 11.67
CA GLY A 176 22.97 10.69 10.89
C GLY A 176 23.60 10.84 9.51
N VAL A 177 22.76 11.05 8.50
CA VAL A 177 23.18 11.36 7.14
C VAL A 177 22.49 12.64 6.70
N TYR A 178 23.24 13.70 6.40
CA TYR A 178 22.66 15.00 6.06
C TYR A 178 23.21 15.58 4.76
N GLY A 179 22.51 16.57 4.23
CA GLY A 179 22.84 17.23 2.96
C GLY A 179 21.60 17.76 2.25
N MET A 180 21.80 18.52 1.17
CA MET A 180 20.71 19.19 0.44
C MET A 180 19.63 18.22 -0.08
N GLY A 181 18.41 18.70 -0.31
CA GLY A 181 17.36 17.93 -0.99
C GLY A 181 17.85 17.45 -2.37
N GLY A 182 17.47 16.24 -2.80
CA GLY A 182 17.83 15.71 -4.12
C GLY A 182 19.29 15.29 -4.30
N VAL A 183 20.11 15.39 -3.25
CA VAL A 183 21.52 14.99 -3.29
C VAL A 183 21.72 13.47 -3.29
N GLY A 184 20.70 12.66 -2.98
CA GLY A 184 20.80 11.19 -3.00
C GLY A 184 21.05 10.52 -1.64
N LYS A 185 20.73 11.20 -0.52
CA LYS A 185 20.83 10.62 0.84
C LYS A 185 20.03 9.32 0.97
N THR A 186 18.77 9.36 0.53
CA THR A 186 17.86 8.21 0.60
C THR A 186 18.38 7.03 -0.23
N MET A 187 18.94 7.28 -1.42
CA MET A 187 19.54 6.20 -2.22
C MET A 187 20.80 5.61 -1.58
N LEU A 188 21.65 6.45 -0.98
CA LEU A 188 22.81 5.96 -0.22
C LEU A 188 22.36 5.06 0.95
N CYS A 189 21.34 5.47 1.70
CA CYS A 189 20.83 4.69 2.83
C CYS A 189 20.14 3.39 2.40
N LYS A 190 19.45 3.39 1.25
CA LYS A 190 18.90 2.15 0.64
C LYS A 190 20.01 1.16 0.28
N GLU A 191 21.12 1.65 -0.30
CA GLU A 191 22.27 0.77 -0.61
C GLU A 191 22.95 0.26 0.67
N VAL A 192 23.08 1.10 1.72
CA VAL A 192 23.57 0.68 3.04
C VAL A 192 22.68 -0.42 3.61
N ALA A 193 21.36 -0.23 3.63
CA ALA A 193 20.41 -1.22 4.13
C ALA A 193 20.50 -2.56 3.37
N LYS A 194 20.63 -2.50 2.03
CA LYS A 194 20.83 -3.66 1.18
C LYS A 194 22.12 -4.42 1.54
N GLN A 195 23.25 -3.72 1.66
CA GLN A 195 24.53 -4.36 1.97
C GLN A 195 24.58 -4.91 3.41
N VAL A 196 24.02 -4.16 4.38
CA VAL A 196 23.89 -4.59 5.78
C VAL A 196 23.12 -5.91 5.88
N LYS A 197 22.01 -6.01 5.15
CA LYS A 197 21.20 -7.24 5.11
C LYS A 197 21.96 -8.38 4.42
N GLY A 198 22.60 -8.11 3.27
CA GLY A 198 23.35 -9.13 2.52
C GLY A 198 24.57 -9.68 3.27
N GLN A 199 25.21 -8.86 4.11
CA GLN A 199 26.31 -9.28 4.98
C GLN A 199 25.85 -9.85 6.33
N LEU A 200 24.54 -9.94 6.57
CA LEU A 200 23.94 -10.41 7.83
C LEU A 200 24.50 -9.69 9.08
N LEU A 201 24.85 -8.40 8.95
CA LEU A 201 25.38 -7.61 10.07
C LEU A 201 24.30 -7.36 11.14
N PHE A 202 23.04 -7.32 10.72
CA PHE A 202 21.88 -7.20 11.60
C PHE A 202 20.85 -8.27 11.21
N SER A 203 20.21 -8.87 12.22
CA SER A 203 19.15 -9.87 12.04
C SER A 203 17.89 -9.28 11.40
N LYS A 204 17.63 -8.00 11.67
CA LYS A 204 16.48 -7.25 11.15
C LYS A 204 16.93 -5.89 10.65
N VAL A 205 16.44 -5.49 9.48
CA VAL A 205 16.68 -4.17 8.88
C VAL A 205 15.35 -3.58 8.47
N VAL A 206 14.99 -2.46 9.10
CA VAL A 206 13.73 -1.75 8.91
C VAL A 206 14.04 -0.36 8.37
N MET A 207 13.43 0.00 7.24
CA MET A 207 13.52 1.34 6.67
C MET A 207 12.12 1.90 6.55
N VAL A 208 11.87 3.08 7.11
CA VAL A 208 10.57 3.77 7.11
C VAL A 208 10.78 5.23 6.73
N THR A 209 9.86 5.80 5.97
CA THR A 209 9.88 7.20 5.58
C THR A 209 9.06 8.04 6.56
N VAL A 210 9.61 9.18 6.99
CA VAL A 210 8.93 10.14 7.86
C VAL A 210 8.81 11.46 7.09
N SER A 211 7.58 11.83 6.74
CA SER A 211 7.27 13.08 6.04
C SER A 211 7.15 14.27 7.00
N GLN A 212 7.11 15.50 6.47
CA GLN A 212 6.95 16.73 7.25
C GLN A 212 5.67 16.75 8.10
N THR A 213 4.59 16.14 7.63
CA THR A 213 3.34 15.90 8.37
C THR A 213 3.24 14.41 8.76
N PRO A 214 3.96 13.96 9.81
CA PRO A 214 4.13 12.54 10.06
C PRO A 214 2.83 11.88 10.53
N ASN A 215 2.45 10.79 9.87
CA ASN A 215 1.38 9.92 10.37
C ASN A 215 1.96 8.85 11.30
N LEU A 216 1.92 9.14 12.60
CA LEU A 216 2.48 8.28 13.65
C LEU A 216 1.87 6.87 13.65
N GLU A 217 0.57 6.71 13.34
CA GLU A 217 -0.09 5.40 13.35
C GLU A 217 0.49 4.48 12.27
N ASN A 218 0.73 5.01 11.06
CA ASN A 218 1.32 4.24 9.96
C ASN A 218 2.80 3.98 10.18
N ILE A 219 3.56 4.98 10.65
CA ILE A 219 4.98 4.80 10.94
C ILE A 219 5.13 3.65 11.94
N GLN A 220 4.33 3.66 13.01
CA GLN A 220 4.30 2.56 13.98
C GLN A 220 3.87 1.22 13.37
N GLN A 221 2.84 1.23 12.51
CA GLN A 221 2.34 0.02 11.85
C GLN A 221 3.40 -0.59 10.92
N GLU A 222 4.03 0.22 10.07
CA GLU A 222 5.05 -0.19 9.11
C GLU A 222 6.28 -0.75 9.82
N VAL A 223 6.71 -0.12 10.93
CA VAL A 223 7.76 -0.66 11.78
C VAL A 223 7.33 -2.01 12.36
N ALA A 224 6.11 -2.13 12.87
CA ALA A 224 5.62 -3.37 13.49
C ALA A 224 5.56 -4.53 12.49
N GLU A 225 5.01 -4.30 11.31
CA GLU A 225 4.91 -5.29 10.22
C GLU A 225 6.31 -5.79 9.80
N LYS A 226 7.26 -4.87 9.60
CA LYS A 226 8.65 -5.21 9.25
C LYS A 226 9.39 -5.93 10.38
N LEU A 227 8.93 -5.78 11.62
CA LEU A 227 9.45 -6.53 12.78
C LEU A 227 8.70 -7.85 13.02
N GLY A 228 7.59 -8.13 12.33
CA GLY A 228 6.70 -9.26 12.58
C GLY A 228 5.90 -9.13 13.87
N LEU A 229 5.52 -7.92 14.25
CA LEU A 229 4.76 -7.59 15.46
C LEU A 229 3.34 -7.15 15.08
N ASN A 230 2.33 -7.73 15.74
CA ASN A 230 0.96 -7.26 15.62
C ASN A 230 0.67 -6.19 16.69
N LEU A 231 0.20 -5.03 16.26
CA LEU A 231 -0.26 -3.94 17.11
C LEU A 231 -1.78 -3.96 17.21
N ASN A 232 -2.28 -4.50 18.32
CA ASN A 232 -3.72 -4.58 18.60
C ASN A 232 -4.22 -3.36 19.38
N GLU A 233 -3.31 -2.54 19.89
CA GLU A 233 -3.60 -1.36 20.69
C GLU A 233 -4.24 -0.25 19.84
N LYS A 234 -5.33 0.34 20.37
CA LYS A 234 -6.09 1.40 19.66
C LYS A 234 -5.46 2.79 19.79
N SER A 235 -4.67 3.06 20.83
CA SER A 235 -4.07 4.38 21.06
C SER A 235 -2.62 4.46 20.56
N ILE A 236 -2.25 5.60 19.98
CA ILE A 236 -0.88 5.87 19.47
C ILE A 236 0.19 5.68 20.57
N PRO A 237 -0.01 6.14 21.83
CA PRO A 237 0.96 5.90 22.89
C PRO A 237 1.13 4.42 23.25
N ALA A 238 0.04 3.66 23.39
CA ALA A 238 0.12 2.24 23.73
C ALA A 238 0.80 1.42 22.63
N ARG A 239 0.54 1.76 21.36
CA ARG A 239 1.26 1.21 20.20
C ARG A 239 2.76 1.50 20.26
N ALA A 240 3.14 2.73 20.63
CA ALA A 240 4.55 3.12 20.82
C ALA A 240 5.21 2.31 21.94
N ASP A 241 4.53 2.14 23.07
CA ASP A 241 5.04 1.35 24.20
C ASP A 241 5.24 -0.12 23.85
N ARG A 242 4.30 -0.70 23.08
CA ARG A 242 4.40 -2.07 22.57
C ARG A 242 5.60 -2.24 21.63
N LEU A 243 5.78 -1.31 20.69
CA LEU A 243 6.96 -1.28 19.82
C LEU A 243 8.25 -1.15 20.61
N ARG A 244 8.29 -0.22 21.56
CA ARG A 244 9.46 0.00 22.42
C ARG A 244 9.81 -1.24 23.23
N HIS A 245 8.80 -1.94 23.76
CA HIS A 245 9.00 -3.20 24.47
C HIS A 245 9.61 -4.26 23.55
N ARG A 246 9.08 -4.45 22.34
CA ARG A 246 9.63 -5.39 21.36
C ARG A 246 11.05 -5.04 20.94
N LEU A 247 11.33 -3.77 20.71
CA LEU A 247 12.66 -3.28 20.32
C LEU A 247 13.68 -3.56 21.44
N ARG A 248 13.34 -3.33 22.70
CA ARG A 248 14.21 -3.59 23.87
C ARG A 248 14.60 -5.06 24.07
N GLN A 249 13.93 -6.00 23.42
CA GLN A 249 14.30 -7.42 23.45
C GLN A 249 15.48 -7.73 22.51
N GLU A 250 15.81 -6.83 21.59
CA GLU A 250 16.95 -6.99 20.68
C GLU A 250 18.26 -6.64 21.38
N LYS A 251 19.32 -7.41 21.11
CA LYS A 251 20.64 -7.24 21.76
C LYS A 251 21.33 -5.92 21.40
N LYS A 252 21.11 -5.44 20.17
CA LYS A 252 21.67 -4.19 19.64
C LYS A 252 20.65 -3.56 18.70
N ILE A 253 20.39 -2.27 18.88
CA ILE A 253 19.54 -1.46 18.00
C ILE A 253 20.41 -0.33 17.48
N LEU A 254 20.36 -0.09 16.17
CA LEU A 254 21.00 1.07 15.57
C LEU A 254 19.98 1.83 14.74
N ILE A 255 19.92 3.14 14.90
CA ILE A 255 19.02 4.02 14.15
C ILE A 255 19.85 4.87 13.19
N LEU A 256 19.55 4.76 11.88
CA LEU A 256 20.12 5.60 10.84
C LEU A 256 19.08 6.63 10.39
N LEU A 257 19.36 7.91 10.59
CA LEU A 257 18.47 9.02 10.29
C LEU A 257 19.00 9.84 9.11
N THR A 258 18.12 10.29 8.23
CA THR A 258 18.46 11.22 7.13
C THR A 258 17.79 12.57 7.32
N SER A 259 18.50 13.68 7.12
CA SER A 259 17.94 15.04 7.24
C SER A 259 18.48 16.00 6.18
N ARG A 260 17.76 17.11 5.91
CA ARG A 260 18.31 18.25 5.16
C ARG A 260 19.22 19.13 6.03
N SER A 261 19.01 19.13 7.35
CA SER A 261 19.73 19.96 8.32
C SER A 261 20.60 19.11 9.25
N GLN A 262 21.85 19.52 9.44
CA GLN A 262 22.75 18.93 10.43
C GLN A 262 22.29 19.24 11.86
N ASP A 263 21.82 20.46 12.09
CA ASP A 263 21.43 20.94 13.42
C ASP A 263 20.28 20.13 13.98
N VAL A 264 19.33 19.72 13.14
CA VAL A 264 18.21 18.85 13.55
C VAL A 264 18.72 17.48 14.00
N LEU A 265 19.72 16.91 13.33
CA LEU A 265 20.29 15.62 13.74
C LEU A 265 21.03 15.74 15.08
N TRP A 266 21.79 16.82 15.26
CA TRP A 266 22.63 17.00 16.44
C TRP A 266 21.83 17.46 17.66
N ASN A 267 21.11 18.58 17.54
CA ASN A 267 20.45 19.25 18.66
C ASN A 267 19.13 18.58 19.03
N ASP A 268 18.32 18.20 18.04
CA ASP A 268 16.94 17.74 18.27
C ASP A 268 16.84 16.21 18.38
N MET A 269 17.66 15.49 17.61
CA MET A 269 17.61 14.02 17.53
C MET A 269 18.73 13.31 18.31
N GLY A 270 19.70 14.06 18.86
CA GLY A 270 20.77 13.51 19.69
C GLY A 270 21.69 12.53 18.96
N VAL A 271 21.91 12.74 17.66
CA VAL A 271 22.75 11.86 16.83
C VAL A 271 24.23 12.12 17.09
N GLU A 272 24.95 11.08 17.49
CA GLU A 272 26.36 11.17 17.88
C GLU A 272 27.31 11.32 16.69
N GLN A 273 27.04 10.61 15.59
CA GLN A 273 27.89 10.61 14.41
C GLN A 273 27.09 10.97 13.15
N THR A 274 27.48 12.07 12.50
CA THR A 274 26.85 12.53 11.27
C THR A 274 27.76 12.44 10.05
N PHE A 275 27.18 12.18 8.88
CA PHE A 275 27.86 12.10 7.58
C PHE A 275 27.23 13.07 6.57
N LEU A 276 28.04 13.98 6.05
CA LEU A 276 27.65 14.87 4.97
C LEU A 276 27.63 14.11 3.63
N VAL A 277 26.52 14.26 2.91
CA VAL A 277 26.38 13.87 1.53
C VAL A 277 26.38 15.14 0.69
N GLY A 278 27.56 15.48 0.18
CA GLY A 278 27.78 16.65 -0.68
C GLY A 278 27.27 16.46 -2.11
N VAL A 279 27.23 17.56 -2.86
CA VAL A 279 27.00 17.53 -4.32
C VAL A 279 28.06 16.70 -5.04
N LEU A 280 27.78 16.25 -6.25
CA LEU A 280 28.74 15.52 -7.07
C LEU A 280 29.91 16.41 -7.45
N SER A 281 31.10 15.82 -7.54
CA SER A 281 32.24 16.50 -8.15
C SER A 281 31.94 16.79 -9.62
N PHE A 282 32.66 17.73 -10.22
CA PHE A 282 32.44 18.08 -11.63
C PHE A 282 32.60 16.86 -12.57
N SER A 283 33.55 15.96 -12.30
CA SER A 283 33.75 14.74 -13.08
C SER A 283 32.61 13.74 -12.90
N GLU A 284 32.12 13.56 -11.67
CA GLU A 284 30.98 12.68 -11.37
C GLU A 284 29.69 13.21 -11.99
N ALA A 285 29.45 14.52 -11.88
CA ALA A 285 28.32 15.21 -12.49
C ALA A 285 28.30 15.06 -14.01
N THR A 286 29.46 15.27 -14.64
CA THR A 286 29.63 15.11 -16.10
C THR A 286 29.41 13.66 -16.52
N ASN A 287 29.93 12.70 -15.76
CA ASN A 287 29.71 11.27 -16.03
C ASN A 287 28.22 10.89 -15.95
N LEU A 288 27.51 11.36 -14.91
CA LEU A 288 26.07 11.15 -14.78
C LEU A 288 25.31 11.73 -15.98
N PHE A 289 25.60 12.99 -16.33
CA PHE A 289 24.95 13.67 -17.45
C PHE A 289 25.17 12.93 -18.77
N ASN A 290 26.42 12.60 -19.08
CA ASN A 290 26.80 11.91 -20.31
C ASN A 290 26.18 10.51 -20.43
N THR A 291 26.03 9.80 -19.30
CA THR A 291 25.37 8.49 -19.26
C THR A 291 23.91 8.59 -19.71
N ILE A 292 23.23 9.68 -19.36
CA ILE A 292 21.81 9.89 -19.69
C ILE A 292 21.62 10.31 -21.15
N VAL A 293 22.40 11.30 -21.61
CA VAL A 293 22.28 11.83 -22.98
C VAL A 293 22.92 10.94 -24.05
N ALA A 294 23.83 10.05 -23.63
CA ALA A 294 24.47 8.99 -24.41
C ALA A 294 24.75 9.38 -25.86
N ASP A 295 23.96 8.89 -26.83
CA ASP A 295 24.17 9.13 -28.26
C ASP A 295 24.22 10.61 -28.68
N THR A 296 23.57 11.49 -27.92
CA THR A 296 23.54 12.94 -28.21
C THR A 296 24.93 13.57 -28.03
N ILE A 297 25.75 13.06 -27.10
CA ILE A 297 27.08 13.60 -26.78
C ILE A 297 28.15 13.22 -27.82
N LYS A 298 27.83 12.31 -28.74
CA LYS A 298 28.71 11.95 -29.86
C LYS A 298 28.90 13.12 -30.84
N ASN A 299 27.98 14.10 -30.84
CA ASN A 299 28.11 15.30 -31.65
C ASN A 299 29.17 16.26 -31.04
N PRO A 300 30.29 16.55 -31.74
CA PRO A 300 31.35 17.42 -31.23
C PRO A 300 30.89 18.84 -30.89
N SER A 301 29.85 19.35 -31.57
CA SER A 301 29.31 20.68 -31.30
C SER A 301 28.49 20.75 -30.01
N ILE A 302 27.99 19.62 -29.50
CA ILE A 302 27.19 19.55 -28.26
C ILE A 302 28.09 19.37 -27.03
N GLN A 303 29.28 18.76 -27.17
CA GLN A 303 30.17 18.48 -26.04
C GLN A 303 30.54 19.72 -25.21
N PRO A 304 30.91 20.88 -25.81
CA PRO A 304 31.20 22.09 -25.04
C PRO A 304 29.97 22.62 -24.30
N LEU A 305 28.79 22.53 -24.93
CA LEU A 305 27.53 22.97 -24.31
C LEU A 305 27.16 22.08 -23.11
N ALA A 306 27.37 20.77 -23.22
CA ALA A 306 27.11 19.84 -22.12
C ALA A 306 27.96 20.15 -20.89
N ILE A 307 29.24 20.45 -21.07
CA ILE A 307 30.14 20.85 -19.99
C ILE A 307 29.62 22.10 -19.27
N GLU A 308 29.22 23.12 -20.03
CA GLU A 308 28.69 24.37 -19.48
C GLU A 308 27.35 24.17 -18.76
N ILE A 309 26.43 23.39 -19.34
CA ILE A 309 25.13 23.07 -18.72
C ILE A 309 25.31 22.29 -17.41
N VAL A 310 26.26 21.35 -17.35
CA VAL A 310 26.58 20.61 -16.12
C VAL A 310 27.08 21.53 -15.01
N LYS A 311 27.87 22.56 -15.35
CA LYS A 311 28.29 23.59 -14.38
C LYS A 311 27.10 24.36 -13.83
N GLU A 312 26.12 24.68 -14.68
CA GLU A 312 24.89 25.35 -14.25
C GLU A 312 24.00 24.47 -13.34
N CYS A 313 24.09 23.14 -13.43
CA CYS A 313 23.36 22.23 -12.54
C CYS A 313 23.94 22.13 -11.11
N ALA A 314 25.04 22.84 -10.81
CA ALA A 314 25.67 22.94 -9.48
C ALA A 314 25.96 21.59 -8.79
N GLY A 315 26.23 20.54 -9.57
CA GLY A 315 26.61 19.22 -9.04
C GLY A 315 25.46 18.43 -8.39
N LEU A 316 24.21 18.90 -8.44
CA LEU A 316 23.09 18.21 -7.80
C LEU A 316 22.56 17.05 -8.68
N PRO A 317 22.58 15.78 -8.23
CA PRO A 317 22.16 14.63 -9.04
C PRO A 317 20.76 14.77 -9.64
N ILE A 318 19.77 15.21 -8.85
CA ILE A 318 18.40 15.36 -9.36
C ILE A 318 18.34 16.40 -10.48
N ALA A 319 18.95 17.58 -10.30
CA ALA A 319 18.97 18.64 -11.31
C ALA A 319 19.69 18.20 -12.59
N ILE A 320 20.85 17.56 -12.45
CA ILE A 320 21.62 17.01 -13.57
C ILE A 320 20.77 16.00 -14.34
N ALA A 321 20.14 15.06 -13.65
CA ALA A 321 19.33 14.03 -14.30
C ALA A 321 18.09 14.61 -14.99
N THR A 322 17.41 15.57 -14.38
CA THR A 322 16.23 16.21 -14.98
C THR A 322 16.62 17.00 -16.24
N VAL A 323 17.68 17.84 -16.18
CA VAL A 323 18.14 18.63 -17.34
C VAL A 323 18.68 17.72 -18.45
N ALA A 324 19.46 16.69 -18.11
CA ALA A 324 19.98 15.72 -19.07
C ALA A 324 18.83 15.03 -19.84
N ASN A 325 17.79 14.58 -19.15
CA ASN A 325 16.64 13.94 -19.79
C ASN A 325 15.82 14.92 -20.64
N ALA A 326 15.70 16.19 -20.24
CA ALA A 326 15.03 17.22 -21.04
C ALA A 326 15.76 17.47 -22.39
N LEU A 327 17.10 17.39 -22.39
CA LEU A 327 17.96 17.64 -23.54
C LEU A 327 18.28 16.38 -24.37
N LYS A 328 17.97 15.20 -23.84
CA LYS A 328 18.20 13.92 -24.52
C LYS A 328 17.48 13.90 -25.87
N ASN A 329 18.22 13.52 -26.92
CA ASN A 329 17.73 13.43 -28.29
C ASN A 329 17.20 14.77 -28.86
N LYS A 330 17.65 15.92 -28.33
CA LYS A 330 17.31 17.25 -28.85
C LYS A 330 18.38 17.79 -29.79
N SER A 331 17.98 18.73 -30.65
CA SER A 331 18.86 19.37 -31.64
C SER A 331 19.76 20.44 -31.02
N LEU A 332 20.88 20.76 -31.68
CA LEU A 332 21.85 21.76 -31.23
C LEU A 332 21.23 23.15 -30.87
N PRO A 333 20.26 23.70 -31.63
CA PRO A 333 19.62 24.96 -31.24
C PRO A 333 18.92 24.90 -29.87
N VAL A 334 18.30 23.76 -29.53
CA VAL A 334 17.64 23.56 -28.23
C VAL A 334 18.66 23.58 -27.09
N TRP A 335 19.84 22.99 -27.30
CA TRP A 335 20.94 23.02 -26.33
C TRP A 335 21.48 24.42 -26.09
N ASN A 336 21.65 25.22 -27.15
CA ASN A 336 22.08 26.62 -27.02
C ASN A 336 21.05 27.45 -26.25
N ASN A 337 19.76 27.31 -26.57
CA ASN A 337 18.68 27.99 -25.87
C ASN A 337 18.65 27.60 -24.40
N ALA A 338 18.75 26.31 -24.08
CA ALA A 338 18.77 25.81 -22.71
C ALA A 338 19.92 26.40 -21.88
N LEU A 339 21.13 26.48 -22.45
CA LEU A 339 22.26 27.11 -21.77
C LEU A 339 22.03 28.62 -21.53
N GLN A 340 21.43 29.33 -22.49
CA GLN A 340 21.07 30.73 -22.30
C GLN A 340 20.03 30.88 -21.18
N GLU A 341 18.95 30.09 -21.19
CA GLU A 341 17.90 30.13 -20.18
C GLU A 341 18.44 29.87 -18.76
N LEU A 342 19.37 28.91 -18.61
CA LEU A 342 20.01 28.64 -17.32
C LEU A 342 20.83 29.83 -16.82
N ARG A 343 21.51 30.55 -17.72
CA ARG A 343 22.36 31.72 -17.37
C ARG A 343 21.57 32.98 -17.04
N ILE A 344 20.43 33.20 -17.70
CA ILE A 344 19.61 34.41 -17.52
C ILE A 344 18.54 34.27 -16.43
N SER A 345 18.29 33.06 -15.94
CA SER A 345 17.28 32.81 -14.91
C SER A 345 17.65 33.52 -13.60
N THR A 346 16.74 34.35 -13.09
CA THR A 346 16.90 34.97 -11.77
C THR A 346 16.74 33.91 -10.67
N PRO A 347 17.66 33.85 -9.69
CA PRO A 347 17.51 33.03 -8.51
C PRO A 347 16.15 33.26 -7.85
N THR A 348 15.37 32.20 -7.70
CA THR A 348 14.19 32.23 -6.83
C THR A 348 14.62 31.68 -5.48
N ASN A 349 14.44 32.47 -4.42
CA ASN A 349 14.86 32.08 -3.08
C ASN A 349 13.83 31.12 -2.47
N ILE A 350 14.03 29.82 -2.66
CA ILE A 350 13.31 28.77 -1.93
C ILE A 350 14.20 28.37 -0.74
N LYS A 351 13.68 28.47 0.48
CA LYS A 351 14.43 28.21 1.72
C LYS A 351 15.10 26.82 1.67
N GLY A 352 16.42 26.78 1.85
CA GLY A 352 17.20 25.53 1.86
C GLY A 352 17.45 24.92 0.47
N MET A 353 17.15 25.64 -0.61
CA MET A 353 17.44 25.25 -1.99
C MET A 353 18.52 26.16 -2.59
N HIS A 354 19.47 25.58 -3.31
CA HIS A 354 20.48 26.35 -4.04
C HIS A 354 19.86 27.06 -5.25
N GLU A 355 20.23 28.31 -5.50
CA GLU A 355 19.67 29.21 -6.52
C GLU A 355 19.55 28.58 -7.92
N LYS A 356 20.61 27.87 -8.36
CA LYS A 356 20.67 27.22 -9.67
C LYS A 356 19.83 25.94 -9.81
N VAL A 357 19.35 25.38 -8.70
CA VAL A 357 18.50 24.18 -8.73
C VAL A 357 17.12 24.53 -9.25
N TYR A 358 16.60 25.70 -8.87
CA TYR A 358 15.34 26.21 -9.39
C TYR A 358 15.39 26.35 -10.91
N SER A 359 16.42 27.02 -11.46
CA SER A 359 16.55 27.22 -12.91
C SER A 359 16.70 25.90 -13.67
N SER A 360 17.44 24.94 -13.11
CA SER A 360 17.61 23.61 -13.71
C SER A 360 16.30 22.82 -13.81
N ILE A 361 15.52 22.78 -12.73
CA ILE A 361 14.23 22.09 -12.72
C ILE A 361 13.20 22.86 -13.55
N LYS A 362 13.20 24.20 -13.48
CA LYS A 362 12.32 25.07 -14.29
C LYS A 362 12.56 24.86 -15.79
N LEU A 363 13.82 24.82 -16.25
CA LEU A 363 14.16 24.53 -17.64
C LEU A 363 13.50 23.21 -18.10
N SER A 364 13.56 22.19 -17.25
CA SER A 364 12.98 20.88 -17.54
C SER A 364 11.45 20.90 -17.56
N PHE A 365 10.84 21.65 -16.63
CA PHE A 365 9.41 21.94 -16.63
C PHE A 365 8.98 22.62 -17.94
N ASP A 366 9.74 23.63 -18.38
CA ASP A 366 9.44 24.41 -19.58
C ASP A 366 9.66 23.63 -20.88
N SER A 367 10.65 22.73 -20.89
CA SER A 367 10.95 21.82 -21.98
C SER A 367 9.95 20.66 -22.13
N SER A 368 9.04 20.49 -21.17
CA SER A 368 8.00 19.44 -21.23
C SER A 368 7.09 19.61 -22.45
N LYS A 369 6.82 18.49 -23.13
CA LYS A 369 6.30 18.42 -24.51
C LYS A 369 4.92 19.06 -24.70
N SER A 370 4.08 19.13 -23.67
CA SER A 370 2.70 19.59 -23.80
C SER A 370 2.24 20.48 -22.65
N ARG A 371 1.30 21.37 -22.93
CA ARG A 371 0.66 22.21 -21.91
C ARG A 371 -0.06 21.34 -20.88
N GLU A 372 -0.63 20.23 -21.33
CA GLU A 372 -1.30 19.22 -20.53
C GLU A 372 -0.35 18.53 -19.56
N ALA A 373 0.87 18.17 -19.98
CA ALA A 373 1.87 17.56 -19.09
C ALA A 373 2.30 18.55 -17.99
N LYS A 374 2.53 19.81 -18.35
CA LYS A 374 2.85 20.86 -17.35
C LYS A 374 1.72 21.03 -16.35
N SER A 375 0.47 21.07 -16.81
CA SER A 375 -0.68 21.20 -15.92
C SER A 375 -0.93 19.96 -15.06
N LEU A 376 -0.70 18.75 -15.58
CA LEU A 376 -0.75 17.51 -14.79
C LEU A 376 0.32 17.51 -13.70
N LEU A 377 1.54 17.93 -14.03
CA LEU A 377 2.62 18.03 -13.05
C LEU A 377 2.29 19.02 -11.94
N VAL A 378 1.66 20.15 -12.28
CA VAL A 378 1.18 21.10 -11.27
C VAL A 378 0.08 20.49 -10.39
N LEU A 379 -0.86 19.71 -10.94
CA LEU A 379 -1.82 18.96 -10.13
C LEU A 379 -1.13 18.02 -9.14
N CYS A 380 -0.10 17.29 -9.58
CA CYS A 380 0.66 16.40 -8.69
C CYS A 380 1.33 17.15 -7.52
N SER A 381 1.68 18.43 -7.70
CA SER A 381 2.26 19.26 -6.64
C SER A 381 1.26 19.67 -5.53
N LEU A 382 -0.05 19.51 -5.77
CA LEU A 382 -1.12 19.78 -4.80
C LEU A 382 -1.26 18.72 -3.70
N PHE A 383 -0.67 17.53 -3.89
CA PHE A 383 -0.64 16.45 -2.90
C PHE A 383 0.31 16.81 -1.74
N HIS A 384 0.71 15.87 -0.87
CA HIS A 384 1.75 16.10 0.14
C HIS A 384 3.13 15.58 -0.31
N GLU A 385 4.18 15.90 0.45
CA GLU A 385 5.53 15.32 0.25
C GLU A 385 5.47 13.78 0.36
N ASP A 386 6.23 13.07 -0.47
CA ASP A 386 6.27 11.60 -0.57
C ASP A 386 4.93 10.87 -0.83
N ALA A 387 3.84 11.60 -1.13
CA ALA A 387 2.52 11.00 -1.34
C ALA A 387 2.51 10.05 -2.56
N ASN A 388 1.93 8.85 -2.37
CA ASN A 388 1.53 8.00 -3.49
C ASN A 388 0.29 8.61 -4.15
N ILE A 389 0.45 9.16 -5.34
CA ILE A 389 -0.62 9.78 -6.11
C ILE A 389 -1.21 8.72 -7.03
N ASP A 390 -2.49 8.37 -6.81
CA ASP A 390 -3.22 7.44 -7.67
C ASP A 390 -3.46 8.07 -9.06
N ILE A 391 -3.15 7.32 -10.12
CA ILE A 391 -3.36 7.76 -11.50
C ILE A 391 -4.85 8.00 -11.79
N GLU A 392 -5.75 7.22 -11.22
CA GLU A 392 -7.19 7.40 -11.36
C GLU A 392 -7.67 8.64 -10.60
N HIS A 393 -6.97 9.06 -9.54
CA HIS A 393 -7.23 10.34 -8.87
C HIS A 393 -6.91 11.51 -9.82
N LEU A 394 -5.73 11.47 -10.44
CA LEU A 394 -5.32 12.47 -11.43
C LEU A 394 -6.27 12.53 -12.63
N LEU A 395 -6.82 11.38 -13.06
CA LEU A 395 -7.86 11.32 -14.09
C LEU A 395 -9.11 12.11 -13.69
N ARG A 396 -9.61 11.90 -12.46
CA ARG A 396 -10.80 12.60 -11.97
C ARG A 396 -10.57 14.11 -11.94
N GLN A 397 -9.48 14.56 -11.33
CA GLN A 397 -9.12 15.99 -11.26
C GLN A 397 -8.90 16.59 -12.66
N GLY A 398 -8.11 15.93 -13.52
CA GLY A 398 -7.81 16.41 -14.85
C GLY A 398 -9.04 16.51 -15.74
N THR A 399 -9.98 15.57 -15.63
CA THR A 399 -11.22 15.57 -16.43
C THR A 399 -12.11 16.74 -16.05
N GLY A 400 -12.38 16.95 -14.76
CA GLY A 400 -13.23 18.06 -14.32
C GLY A 400 -12.58 19.42 -14.52
N TRP A 401 -11.27 19.53 -14.32
CA TRP A 401 -10.55 20.79 -14.54
C TRP A 401 -10.53 21.20 -16.02
N GLY A 402 -10.75 20.24 -16.93
CA GLY A 402 -10.74 20.45 -18.38
C GLY A 402 -9.34 20.35 -18.97
N LEU A 403 -8.47 19.54 -18.37
CA LEU A 403 -7.08 19.33 -18.78
C LEU A 403 -7.00 18.63 -20.16
N PHE A 404 -7.89 17.67 -20.42
CA PHE A 404 -7.85 16.83 -21.61
C PHE A 404 -8.71 17.41 -22.74
N LYS A 405 -8.14 18.35 -23.50
CA LYS A 405 -8.83 19.00 -24.62
C LYS A 405 -9.18 18.00 -25.73
N GLY A 406 -10.41 18.11 -26.25
CA GLY A 406 -10.90 17.27 -27.35
C GLY A 406 -11.23 15.82 -26.96
N VAL A 407 -11.13 15.49 -25.66
CA VAL A 407 -11.44 14.15 -25.16
C VAL A 407 -12.88 14.12 -24.65
N THR A 408 -13.70 13.23 -25.24
CA THR A 408 -15.12 13.11 -24.91
C THR A 408 -15.44 11.83 -24.13
N LYS A 409 -14.67 10.76 -24.32
CA LYS A 409 -14.80 9.49 -23.60
C LYS A 409 -13.84 9.44 -22.42
N LEU A 410 -14.27 8.81 -21.33
CA LEU A 410 -13.46 8.67 -20.13
C LEU A 410 -12.24 7.77 -20.34
N GLU A 411 -12.39 6.69 -21.13
CA GLU A 411 -11.30 5.78 -21.45
C GLU A 411 -10.15 6.48 -22.21
N ASP A 412 -10.51 7.36 -23.16
CA ASP A 412 -9.52 8.18 -23.87
C ASP A 412 -8.80 9.14 -22.91
N ALA A 413 -9.51 9.67 -21.89
CA ALA A 413 -8.91 10.50 -20.85
C ALA A 413 -7.95 9.69 -19.98
N ARG A 414 -8.30 8.45 -19.61
CA ARG A 414 -7.43 7.53 -18.85
C ARG A 414 -6.15 7.23 -19.62
N ASN A 415 -6.25 6.87 -20.90
CA ASN A 415 -5.09 6.64 -21.77
C ASN A 415 -4.22 7.90 -21.91
N LYS A 416 -4.84 9.08 -21.97
CA LYS A 416 -4.13 10.36 -22.00
C LYS A 416 -3.34 10.60 -20.72
N VAL A 417 -3.93 10.38 -19.54
CA VAL A 417 -3.24 10.54 -18.25
C VAL A 417 -2.04 9.62 -18.16
N VAL A 418 -2.22 8.33 -18.47
CA VAL A 418 -1.12 7.36 -18.44
C VAL A 418 0.02 7.81 -19.36
N THR A 419 -0.29 8.26 -20.57
CA THR A 419 0.72 8.78 -21.51
C THR A 419 1.47 9.99 -20.94
N LEU A 420 0.75 10.95 -20.35
CA LEU A 420 1.35 12.15 -19.75
C LEU A 420 2.21 11.79 -18.53
N VAL A 421 1.78 10.83 -17.71
CA VAL A 421 2.54 10.31 -16.57
C VAL A 421 3.85 9.69 -17.05
N GLU A 422 3.80 8.82 -18.06
CA GLU A 422 5.00 8.19 -18.61
C GLU A 422 5.95 9.23 -19.22
N ASP A 423 5.45 10.22 -19.98
CA ASP A 423 6.26 11.33 -20.47
C ASP A 423 6.94 12.09 -19.31
N LEU A 424 6.23 12.41 -18.22
CA LEU A 424 6.80 13.09 -17.06
C LEU A 424 7.84 12.23 -16.30
N LYS A 425 7.64 10.90 -16.24
CA LYS A 425 8.63 9.96 -15.70
C LYS A 425 9.90 9.92 -16.55
N THR A 426 9.78 9.93 -17.88
CA THR A 426 10.96 9.97 -18.76
C THR A 426 11.80 11.25 -18.58
N CYS A 427 11.18 12.35 -18.14
CA CYS A 427 11.86 13.59 -17.79
C CYS A 427 12.40 13.62 -16.34
N CYS A 428 12.25 12.54 -15.58
CA CYS A 428 12.53 12.47 -14.14
C CYS A 428 11.78 13.53 -13.31
N LEU A 429 10.63 14.01 -13.79
CA LEU A 429 9.76 14.94 -13.06
C LEU A 429 8.75 14.21 -12.15
N LEU A 430 8.42 12.97 -12.53
CA LEU A 430 7.69 12.02 -11.69
C LEU A 430 8.50 10.73 -11.53
N LEU A 431 8.20 9.99 -10.47
CA LEU A 431 8.76 8.69 -10.14
C LEU A 431 7.64 7.65 -10.05
N ASP A 432 7.99 6.38 -10.17
CA ASP A 432 7.07 5.30 -9.83
C ASP A 432 6.67 5.38 -8.35
N GLY A 433 5.40 5.14 -8.08
CA GLY A 433 4.90 5.01 -6.72
C GLY A 433 5.29 3.67 -6.09
N ASP A 434 4.90 3.48 -4.84
CA ASP A 434 5.11 2.20 -4.14
C ASP A 434 4.21 1.09 -4.71
N TYR A 435 3.17 1.47 -5.45
CA TYR A 435 2.21 0.59 -6.11
C TYR A 435 2.16 0.90 -7.60
N SER A 436 1.86 -0.10 -8.43
CA SER A 436 1.84 0.02 -9.89
C SER A 436 0.83 1.02 -10.44
N CYS A 437 -0.21 1.36 -9.66
CA CYS A 437 -1.23 2.35 -10.03
C CYS A 437 -0.91 3.77 -9.56
N CYS A 438 0.25 3.98 -8.93
CA CYS A 438 0.61 5.26 -8.31
C CYS A 438 1.90 5.84 -8.86
N VAL A 439 2.04 7.15 -8.68
CA VAL A 439 3.26 7.92 -8.95
C VAL A 439 3.66 8.74 -7.72
N LYS A 440 4.92 9.14 -7.68
CA LYS A 440 5.47 10.05 -6.68
C LYS A 440 6.16 11.24 -7.34
N MET A 441 6.22 12.35 -6.64
CA MET A 441 7.02 13.51 -7.03
C MET A 441 8.14 13.71 -6.02
N HIS A 442 9.37 13.88 -6.51
CA HIS A 442 10.50 14.17 -5.64
C HIS A 442 10.34 15.56 -5.00
N ASP A 443 10.67 15.69 -3.72
CA ASP A 443 10.43 16.91 -2.92
C ASP A 443 11.03 18.18 -3.54
N VAL A 444 12.28 18.16 -4.00
CA VAL A 444 12.90 19.29 -4.72
C VAL A 444 12.09 19.69 -5.97
N ILE A 445 11.58 18.72 -6.73
CA ILE A 445 10.78 18.99 -7.94
C ILE A 445 9.43 19.55 -7.54
N ARG A 446 8.84 19.02 -6.47
CA ARG A 446 7.61 19.52 -5.87
C ARG A 446 7.76 20.97 -5.40
N ASP A 447 8.80 21.30 -4.64
CA ASP A 447 9.08 22.65 -4.14
C ASP A 447 9.21 23.65 -5.29
N VAL A 448 9.95 23.30 -6.34
CA VAL A 448 10.06 24.13 -7.56
C VAL A 448 8.70 24.24 -8.27
N THR A 449 7.96 23.14 -8.39
CA THR A 449 6.65 23.12 -9.06
C THR A 449 5.63 23.97 -8.32
N ILE A 450 5.60 23.93 -6.98
CA ILE A 450 4.76 24.78 -6.14
C ILE A 450 5.13 26.26 -6.35
N SER A 451 6.42 26.58 -6.38
CA SER A 451 6.88 27.96 -6.62
C SER A 451 6.43 28.46 -8.01
N ILE A 452 6.58 27.65 -9.06
CA ILE A 452 6.08 27.96 -10.41
C ILE A 452 4.54 28.10 -10.40
N ALA A 453 3.84 27.18 -9.75
CA ALA A 453 2.39 27.14 -9.71
C ALA A 453 1.79 28.36 -8.99
N SER A 454 2.39 28.77 -7.87
CA SER A 454 1.96 29.93 -7.09
C SER A 454 2.24 31.25 -7.82
N ARG A 455 3.42 31.39 -8.45
CA ARG A 455 3.84 32.66 -9.08
C ARG A 455 3.23 32.85 -10.46
N ASP A 456 3.20 31.80 -11.28
CA ASP A 456 2.89 31.91 -12.70
C ASP A 456 1.49 31.40 -13.05
N ARG A 457 0.83 30.66 -12.13
CA ARG A 457 -0.47 30.00 -12.39
C ARG A 457 -1.55 30.24 -11.33
N HIS A 458 -1.24 31.01 -10.29
CA HIS A 458 -2.15 31.31 -9.19
C HIS A 458 -2.76 30.03 -8.57
N MET A 459 -1.94 29.02 -8.33
CA MET A 459 -2.34 27.77 -7.67
C MET A 459 -1.63 27.64 -6.33
N HIS A 460 -2.39 27.34 -5.27
CA HIS A 460 -1.90 27.39 -3.89
C HIS A 460 -2.11 26.05 -3.18
N ASN A 461 -1.15 25.66 -2.34
CA ASN A 461 -1.19 24.46 -1.51
C ASN A 461 -0.91 24.88 -0.07
N PHE A 462 -1.88 24.69 0.82
CA PHE A 462 -1.80 25.02 2.23
C PHE A 462 -1.75 23.73 3.05
N GLY A 463 -0.68 23.57 3.84
CA GLY A 463 -0.47 22.43 4.71
C GLY A 463 -1.35 22.43 5.97
N SER A 464 -1.92 23.58 6.33
CA SER A 464 -2.75 23.79 7.52
C SER A 464 -3.81 24.88 7.31
N VAL A 465 -4.82 24.94 8.19
CA VAL A 465 -5.78 26.07 8.16
C VAL A 465 -5.13 27.34 8.70
N ALA A 466 -4.23 27.21 9.67
CA ALA A 466 -3.46 28.34 10.19
C ALA A 466 -2.62 29.02 9.10
N GLU A 467 -1.96 28.24 8.23
CA GLU A 467 -1.19 28.76 7.10
C GLU A 467 -2.09 29.52 6.10
N LEU A 468 -3.31 29.03 5.85
CA LEU A 468 -4.28 29.74 5.03
C LEU A 468 -4.67 31.07 5.67
N GLU A 469 -4.97 31.10 6.97
CA GLU A 469 -5.34 32.31 7.71
C GLU A 469 -4.24 33.37 7.69
N GLU A 470 -2.99 32.97 7.92
CA GLU A 470 -1.82 33.85 7.79
C GLU A 470 -1.73 34.43 6.37
N CYS A 471 -1.89 33.58 5.35
CA CYS A 471 -1.77 34.02 3.96
C CYS A 471 -2.92 34.92 3.48
N ILE A 472 -4.14 34.78 4.02
CA ILE A 472 -5.29 35.66 3.70
C ILE A 472 -4.99 37.12 4.03
N MET A 473 -4.10 37.39 4.99
CA MET A 473 -3.72 38.77 5.34
C MET A 473 -2.76 39.40 4.31
N ASP A 474 -1.97 38.59 3.62
CA ASP A 474 -0.86 39.04 2.78
C ASP A 474 -1.07 38.83 1.27
N ILE A 475 -2.00 37.94 0.87
CA ILE A 475 -2.17 37.49 -0.52
C ILE A 475 -3.62 37.71 -0.98
N ASP A 476 -3.80 38.37 -2.13
CA ASP A 476 -5.09 38.44 -2.82
C ASP A 476 -5.31 37.16 -3.66
N PHE A 477 -6.31 36.36 -3.27
CA PHE A 477 -6.65 35.10 -3.94
C PHE A 477 -7.69 35.23 -5.06
N ARG A 478 -8.06 36.44 -5.48
CA ARG A 478 -9.09 36.65 -6.52
C ARG A 478 -8.73 36.04 -7.87
N GLU A 479 -7.45 35.96 -8.19
CA GLU A 479 -6.93 35.33 -9.41
C GLU A 479 -6.61 33.84 -9.26
N SER A 480 -6.77 33.28 -8.05
CA SER A 480 -6.43 31.88 -7.78
C SER A 480 -7.30 30.91 -8.57
N THR A 481 -6.66 29.97 -9.26
CA THR A 481 -7.34 29.00 -10.15
C THR A 481 -7.44 27.61 -9.54
N ALA A 482 -6.61 27.29 -8.55
CA ALA A 482 -6.68 26.04 -7.80
C ALA A 482 -6.16 26.20 -6.37
N ILE A 483 -6.83 25.54 -5.43
CA ILE A 483 -6.43 25.53 -4.01
C ILE A 483 -6.49 24.10 -3.48
N SER A 484 -5.44 23.69 -2.78
CA SER A 484 -5.39 22.49 -1.95
C SER A 484 -5.22 22.90 -0.48
N LEU A 485 -6.04 22.36 0.41
CA LEU A 485 -6.03 22.68 1.84
C LEU A 485 -6.02 21.40 2.67
N SER A 486 -5.04 21.29 3.56
CA SER A 486 -4.95 20.22 4.54
C SER A 486 -5.38 20.72 5.92
N ALA A 487 -6.57 20.32 6.37
CA ALA A 487 -7.11 20.68 7.67
C ALA A 487 -6.69 19.65 8.74
N THR A 488 -5.40 19.68 9.10
CA THR A 488 -4.79 18.73 10.05
C THR A 488 -4.74 19.19 11.50
N ASP A 489 -5.01 20.47 11.78
CA ASP A 489 -4.87 21.05 13.11
C ASP A 489 -5.97 20.58 14.07
N ARG A 490 -5.65 20.49 15.38
CA ARG A 490 -6.69 20.21 16.39
C ARG A 490 -7.52 21.48 16.55
N ASN A 491 -8.85 21.37 16.39
CA ASN A 491 -9.80 22.49 16.52
C ASN A 491 -9.57 23.63 15.51
N CYS A 492 -9.32 23.31 14.24
CA CYS A 492 -9.33 24.32 13.19
C CYS A 492 -10.77 24.75 12.85
N HIS A 493 -10.97 26.06 12.66
CA HIS A 493 -12.21 26.65 12.17
C HIS A 493 -11.96 27.23 10.79
N LEU A 494 -12.77 26.87 9.80
CA LEU A 494 -12.69 27.49 8.49
C LEU A 494 -13.30 28.91 8.56
N PRO A 495 -12.81 29.87 7.77
CA PRO A 495 -13.44 31.17 7.67
C PRO A 495 -14.88 31.02 7.15
N GLU A 496 -15.79 31.92 7.53
CA GLU A 496 -17.19 31.84 7.07
C GLU A 496 -17.32 31.95 5.55
N ARG A 497 -16.41 32.69 4.91
CA ARG A 497 -16.34 32.93 3.47
C ARG A 497 -14.89 32.99 3.02
N LEU A 498 -14.62 32.54 1.80
CA LEU A 498 -13.31 32.63 1.16
C LEU A 498 -13.49 33.25 -0.24
N GLU A 499 -12.98 34.47 -0.45
CA GLU A 499 -13.13 35.22 -1.71
C GLU A 499 -12.19 34.70 -2.80
N ILE A 500 -12.57 33.60 -3.46
CA ILE A 500 -11.79 32.98 -4.54
C ILE A 500 -12.62 32.74 -5.82
N PRO A 501 -13.13 33.81 -6.47
CA PRO A 501 -14.11 33.70 -7.55
C PRO A 501 -13.67 32.90 -8.78
N LYS A 502 -12.37 32.89 -9.09
CA LYS A 502 -11.80 32.23 -10.27
C LYS A 502 -11.33 30.79 -10.02
N VAL A 503 -11.55 30.27 -8.81
CA VAL A 503 -11.11 28.91 -8.47
C VAL A 503 -11.87 27.88 -9.30
N LYS A 504 -11.13 26.98 -9.94
CA LYS A 504 -11.68 25.89 -10.76
C LYS A 504 -11.50 24.53 -10.12
N LEU A 505 -10.49 24.40 -9.25
CA LEU A 505 -10.20 23.19 -8.50
C LEU A 505 -10.01 23.53 -7.03
N PHE A 506 -10.83 22.94 -6.18
CA PHE A 506 -10.70 23.05 -4.73
C PHE A 506 -10.62 21.66 -4.12
N CYS A 507 -9.49 21.38 -3.47
CA CYS A 507 -9.25 20.13 -2.76
C CYS A 507 -9.10 20.42 -1.27
N MET A 508 -9.80 19.67 -0.44
CA MET A 508 -9.65 19.75 1.01
C MET A 508 -9.67 18.37 1.63
N SER A 509 -8.70 18.12 2.50
CA SER A 509 -8.67 16.90 3.30
C SER A 509 -8.64 17.25 4.78
N SER A 510 -9.49 16.59 5.56
CA SER A 510 -9.40 16.65 7.03
C SER A 510 -8.64 15.44 7.52
N ARG A 511 -7.77 15.67 8.52
CA ARG A 511 -6.99 14.69 9.30
C ARG A 511 -7.19 13.23 8.89
N SER A 512 -6.61 12.88 7.75
CA SER A 512 -6.85 11.60 7.10
C SER A 512 -5.84 10.57 7.62
N ARG A 513 -6.32 9.42 8.13
CA ARG A 513 -5.55 8.17 8.03
C ARG A 513 -5.40 7.91 6.53
N PRO A 514 -4.21 7.69 5.96
CA PRO A 514 -4.05 7.66 4.51
C PRO A 514 -5.00 6.68 3.85
N PHE A 515 -5.36 7.02 2.62
CA PHE A 515 -6.21 6.27 1.69
C PHE A 515 -6.06 4.74 1.77
N TRP A 516 -4.84 4.23 1.96
CA TRP A 516 -4.55 2.80 2.06
C TRP A 516 -5.11 2.12 3.32
N ASN A 517 -5.09 2.80 4.46
CA ASN A 517 -5.68 2.29 5.71
C ASN A 517 -7.22 2.23 5.64
N LEU A 518 -7.78 3.00 4.71
CA LEU A 518 -9.18 3.01 4.35
C LEU A 518 -9.56 1.84 3.44
N PHE A 519 -8.62 1.38 2.61
CA PHE A 519 -8.74 0.18 1.77
C PHE A 519 -8.50 -1.14 2.57
N MET A 520 -7.76 -1.12 3.69
CA MET A 520 -7.35 -2.33 4.44
C MET A 520 -8.01 -2.55 5.82
N ARG A 521 -8.84 -1.62 6.36
CA ARG A 521 -9.52 -1.78 7.66
C ARG A 521 -11.03 -2.01 7.56
N PHE A 522 -11.48 -2.85 6.63
CA PHE A 522 -12.90 -3.25 6.50
C PHE A 522 -13.49 -4.05 7.69
N TYR A 523 -12.82 -4.15 8.85
CA TYR A 523 -13.22 -5.04 9.95
C TYR A 523 -13.48 -4.40 11.32
N ASP A 524 -13.29 -3.10 11.53
CA ASP A 524 -13.61 -2.51 12.85
C ASP A 524 -14.49 -1.26 12.68
N GLY A 525 -15.80 -1.46 12.86
CA GLY A 525 -16.89 -0.51 12.58
C GLY A 525 -16.92 0.77 13.45
N ALA A 526 -15.81 1.48 13.56
CA ALA A 526 -15.73 2.78 14.21
C ALA A 526 -16.13 3.90 13.22
N PRO A 527 -17.06 4.81 13.59
CA PRO A 527 -17.43 5.95 12.74
C PRO A 527 -16.25 6.93 12.58
N TYR A 528 -16.03 7.40 11.36
CA TYR A 528 -14.86 8.16 10.92
C TYR A 528 -14.89 9.66 11.22
N TYR A 529 -15.94 10.19 11.86
CA TYR A 529 -16.23 11.63 11.80
C TYR A 529 -15.82 12.37 13.09
N ARG A 530 -14.91 13.34 12.96
CA ARG A 530 -14.66 14.38 13.97
C ARG A 530 -14.69 15.79 13.37
N ASP A 531 -15.43 16.65 14.07
CA ASP A 531 -15.47 18.12 14.25
C ASP A 531 -15.21 19.13 13.13
N LEU A 532 -14.58 18.81 11.99
CA LEU A 532 -14.43 19.81 10.92
C LEU A 532 -15.74 19.96 10.16
N THR A 533 -16.50 21.00 10.53
CA THR A 533 -17.73 21.41 9.85
C THR A 533 -17.41 22.53 8.87
N ILE A 534 -17.90 22.44 7.64
CA ILE A 534 -17.76 23.52 6.66
C ILE A 534 -18.85 24.57 6.90
N PRO A 535 -18.51 25.86 7.07
CA PRO A 535 -19.51 26.92 7.14
C PRO A 535 -20.40 26.97 5.89
N ASN A 536 -21.70 27.25 6.05
CA ASN A 536 -22.67 27.23 4.95
C ASN A 536 -22.28 28.11 3.76
N HIS A 537 -21.66 29.25 4.04
CA HIS A 537 -21.26 30.27 3.05
C HIS A 537 -19.82 30.12 2.53
N PHE A 538 -19.08 29.10 2.99
CA PHE A 538 -17.66 28.94 2.68
C PHE A 538 -17.41 28.89 1.17
N PHE A 539 -18.24 28.14 0.44
CA PHE A 539 -18.13 27.96 -1.01
C PHE A 539 -18.85 29.02 -1.84
N GLN A 540 -19.54 29.98 -1.22
CA GLN A 540 -20.50 30.87 -1.89
C GLN A 540 -19.88 31.68 -3.04
N GLU A 541 -18.61 32.08 -2.91
CA GLU A 541 -17.94 32.89 -3.93
C GLU A 541 -17.25 32.06 -5.02
N MET A 542 -17.19 30.74 -4.92
CA MET A 542 -16.46 29.85 -5.85
C MET A 542 -17.24 29.58 -7.16
N LYS A 543 -17.57 30.63 -7.90
CA LYS A 543 -18.52 30.60 -9.04
C LYS A 543 -17.99 29.84 -10.27
N GLU A 544 -16.67 29.76 -10.44
CA GLU A 544 -16.04 29.03 -11.56
C GLU A 544 -15.68 27.57 -11.24
N LEU A 545 -16.08 27.05 -10.06
CA LEU A 545 -15.64 25.74 -9.58
C LEU A 545 -16.04 24.61 -10.53
N ARG A 546 -15.07 23.79 -10.92
CA ARG A 546 -15.25 22.62 -11.80
C ARG A 546 -14.91 21.30 -11.13
N VAL A 547 -13.98 21.32 -10.18
CA VAL A 547 -13.54 20.17 -9.39
C VAL A 547 -13.66 20.53 -7.92
N LEU A 548 -14.50 19.79 -7.20
CA LEU A 548 -14.57 19.84 -5.75
C LEU A 548 -14.20 18.46 -5.20
N GLU A 549 -13.16 18.42 -4.40
CA GLU A 549 -12.69 17.21 -3.74
C GLU A 549 -12.63 17.43 -2.24
N LEU A 550 -13.40 16.66 -1.50
CA LEU A 550 -13.48 16.70 -0.06
C LEU A 550 -13.21 15.30 0.48
N ILE A 551 -12.28 15.20 1.42
CA ILE A 551 -11.83 13.92 1.98
C ILE A 551 -12.02 13.94 3.49
N ASN A 552 -12.77 12.96 3.99
CA ASN A 552 -12.95 12.73 5.42
C ASN A 552 -13.60 13.92 6.15
N ILE A 553 -14.64 14.53 5.56
CA ILE A 553 -15.32 15.71 6.10
C ILE A 553 -16.76 15.38 6.53
N CYS A 554 -17.22 15.99 7.62
CA CYS A 554 -18.62 15.97 8.02
C CYS A 554 -19.39 17.06 7.25
N LEU A 555 -20.30 16.64 6.38
CA LEU A 555 -21.16 17.48 5.54
C LEU A 555 -22.64 17.24 5.88
N ARG A 556 -22.99 17.00 7.15
CA ARG A 556 -24.39 16.84 7.58
C ARG A 556 -24.89 18.12 8.28
N PRO A 557 -25.85 18.87 7.68
CA PRO A 557 -26.35 18.75 6.31
C PRO A 557 -25.35 19.25 5.26
N LEU A 558 -25.55 18.89 4.00
CA LEU A 558 -24.75 19.40 2.88
C LEU A 558 -24.91 20.93 2.83
N PRO A 559 -23.82 21.71 2.70
CA PRO A 559 -23.91 23.16 2.65
C PRO A 559 -24.85 23.60 1.52
N SER A 560 -25.76 24.54 1.81
CA SER A 560 -26.71 25.04 0.81
C SER A 560 -26.03 25.68 -0.39
N SER A 561 -24.75 26.05 -0.28
CA SER A 561 -23.94 26.56 -1.37
C SER A 561 -23.66 25.56 -2.50
N PHE A 562 -23.89 24.26 -2.29
CA PHE A 562 -23.71 23.24 -3.33
C PHE A 562 -24.62 23.45 -4.55
N SER A 563 -25.80 24.06 -4.36
CA SER A 563 -26.72 24.37 -5.48
C SER A 563 -26.19 25.44 -6.42
N PHE A 564 -25.20 26.24 -6.01
CA PHE A 564 -24.59 27.29 -6.84
C PHE A 564 -23.48 26.79 -7.76
N PHE A 565 -23.07 25.52 -7.67
CA PHE A 565 -21.98 24.99 -8.49
C PHE A 565 -22.44 24.60 -9.90
N GLU A 566 -22.94 25.57 -10.66
CA GLU A 566 -23.44 25.35 -12.03
C GLU A 566 -22.37 24.77 -12.96
N ASN A 567 -21.09 25.07 -12.73
CA ASN A 567 -19.97 24.65 -13.57
C ASN A 567 -19.31 23.33 -13.13
N LEU A 568 -19.79 22.69 -12.06
CA LEU A 568 -19.12 21.52 -11.48
C LEU A 568 -19.17 20.33 -12.44
N GLN A 569 -18.00 19.74 -12.69
CA GLN A 569 -17.82 18.58 -13.56
C GLN A 569 -17.35 17.36 -12.79
N THR A 570 -16.62 17.55 -11.70
CA THR A 570 -16.13 16.47 -10.84
C THR A 570 -16.41 16.81 -9.38
N LEU A 571 -17.10 15.89 -8.71
CA LEU A 571 -17.38 15.93 -7.29
C LEU A 571 -16.87 14.64 -6.66
N CYS A 572 -15.83 14.75 -5.83
CA CYS A 572 -15.27 13.65 -5.07
C CYS A 572 -15.52 13.91 -3.58
N LEU A 573 -16.34 13.06 -2.96
CA LEU A 573 -16.65 13.09 -1.53
C LEU A 573 -16.20 11.76 -0.95
N TRP A 574 -14.91 11.65 -0.64
CA TRP A 574 -14.33 10.41 -0.16
C TRP A 574 -14.42 10.33 1.35
N TYR A 575 -15.02 9.25 1.85
CA TYR A 575 -15.16 9.01 3.28
C TYR A 575 -15.82 10.17 4.03
N CYS A 576 -16.73 10.88 3.37
CA CYS A 576 -17.47 11.98 3.95
C CYS A 576 -18.75 11.47 4.61
N ASP A 577 -19.22 12.21 5.61
CA ASP A 577 -20.57 12.02 6.14
C ASP A 577 -21.52 13.01 5.47
N ILE A 578 -22.29 12.56 4.48
CA ILE A 578 -22.97 13.48 3.56
C ILE A 578 -24.48 13.60 3.80
N GLY A 579 -25.07 12.72 4.61
CA GLY A 579 -26.49 12.80 4.96
C GLY A 579 -27.41 12.73 3.74
N GLU A 580 -28.30 13.72 3.58
CA GLU A 580 -29.22 13.80 2.45
C GLU A 580 -28.53 14.35 1.20
N VAL A 581 -28.44 13.53 0.16
CA VAL A 581 -27.68 13.80 -1.08
C VAL A 581 -28.56 14.31 -2.25
N THR A 582 -29.79 14.75 -1.99
CA THR A 582 -30.75 15.20 -3.02
C THR A 582 -30.21 16.37 -3.85
N ILE A 583 -29.53 17.32 -3.20
CA ILE A 583 -28.90 18.50 -3.83
C ILE A 583 -27.89 18.13 -4.92
N ILE A 584 -27.25 16.95 -4.86
CA ILE A 584 -26.29 16.52 -5.89
C ILE A 584 -26.99 16.36 -7.25
N GLY A 585 -28.27 16.00 -7.27
CA GLY A 585 -29.04 15.88 -8.51
C GLY A 585 -29.25 17.21 -9.26
N GLU A 586 -29.02 18.35 -8.60
CA GLU A 586 -29.09 19.69 -9.22
C GLU A 586 -27.85 20.00 -10.09
N LEU A 587 -26.75 19.28 -9.91
CA LEU A 587 -25.46 19.50 -10.58
C LEU A 587 -25.46 18.98 -12.03
N LYS A 588 -26.24 19.60 -12.93
CA LYS A 588 -26.50 19.09 -14.29
C LYS A 588 -25.26 18.93 -15.18
N ASN A 589 -24.14 19.59 -14.84
CA ASN A 589 -22.88 19.53 -15.57
C ASN A 589 -21.92 18.44 -15.08
N LEU A 590 -22.29 17.70 -14.02
CA LEU A 590 -21.45 16.70 -13.40
C LEU A 590 -21.17 15.52 -14.35
N LYS A 591 -19.88 15.22 -14.53
CA LYS A 591 -19.36 14.11 -15.33
C LYS A 591 -18.84 12.98 -14.46
N ILE A 592 -18.26 13.31 -13.30
CA ILE A 592 -17.70 12.34 -12.37
C ILE A 592 -18.28 12.62 -10.99
N LEU A 593 -18.92 11.60 -10.43
CA LEU A 593 -19.38 11.59 -9.04
C LEU A 593 -18.69 10.43 -8.33
N ASP A 594 -17.89 10.74 -7.33
CA ASP A 594 -17.21 9.73 -6.53
C ASP A 594 -17.63 9.89 -5.06
N LEU A 595 -18.33 8.89 -4.55
CA LEU A 595 -18.80 8.82 -3.17
C LEU A 595 -18.09 7.70 -2.41
N SER A 596 -16.92 7.25 -2.88
CA SER A 596 -16.26 6.07 -2.33
C SER A 596 -16.04 6.19 -0.83
N GLY A 597 -16.45 5.16 -0.10
CA GLY A 597 -16.34 5.09 1.36
C GLY A 597 -17.23 6.04 2.15
N SER A 598 -18.08 6.83 1.48
CA SER A 598 -19.00 7.76 2.16
C SER A 598 -20.17 7.04 2.82
N ASN A 599 -20.69 7.65 3.89
CA ASN A 599 -21.80 7.11 4.67
C ASN A 599 -23.15 7.49 4.03
N ILE A 600 -23.58 6.66 3.07
CA ILE A 600 -24.86 6.76 2.36
C ILE A 600 -25.68 5.49 2.53
N GLU A 601 -26.99 5.64 2.77
CA GLU A 601 -27.93 4.51 2.87
C GLU A 601 -28.70 4.25 1.56
N GLU A 602 -29.04 5.33 0.84
CA GLU A 602 -29.76 5.29 -0.43
C GLU A 602 -29.26 6.39 -1.36
N LEU A 603 -29.22 6.11 -2.67
CA LEU A 603 -29.04 7.14 -3.69
C LEU A 603 -30.41 7.72 -4.11
N PRO A 604 -30.58 9.06 -4.06
CA PRO A 604 -31.84 9.71 -4.35
C PRO A 604 -32.15 9.62 -5.85
N LYS A 605 -33.44 9.67 -6.20
CA LYS A 605 -33.88 9.50 -7.62
C LYS A 605 -33.36 10.64 -8.50
N GLU A 606 -33.05 11.77 -7.88
CA GLU A 606 -32.50 12.99 -8.42
C GLU A 606 -31.12 12.75 -9.07
N ILE A 607 -30.34 11.76 -8.62
CA ILE A 607 -29.09 11.33 -9.30
C ILE A 607 -29.38 10.85 -10.73
N GLY A 608 -30.56 10.28 -10.97
CA GLY A 608 -31.03 9.90 -12.31
C GLY A 608 -31.14 11.08 -13.28
N GLN A 609 -31.11 12.33 -12.79
CA GLN A 609 -31.18 13.54 -13.61
C GLN A 609 -29.80 14.00 -14.13
N LEU A 610 -28.71 13.34 -13.71
CA LEU A 610 -27.34 13.67 -14.10
C LEU A 610 -26.99 13.07 -15.47
N THR A 611 -27.58 13.61 -16.53
CA THR A 611 -27.45 13.08 -17.91
C THR A 611 -26.04 13.16 -18.49
N ARG A 612 -25.18 14.01 -17.93
CA ARG A 612 -23.77 14.17 -18.31
C ARG A 612 -22.81 13.26 -17.53
N LEU A 613 -23.31 12.51 -16.55
CA LEU A 613 -22.47 11.62 -15.75
C LEU A 613 -21.85 10.53 -16.63
N ARG A 614 -20.57 10.24 -16.37
CA ARG A 614 -19.70 9.29 -17.09
C ARG A 614 -18.95 8.37 -16.14
N LEU A 615 -18.88 8.71 -14.86
CA LEU A 615 -18.35 7.86 -13.82
C LEU A 615 -19.14 8.07 -12.53
N LEU A 616 -19.60 6.98 -11.95
CA LEU A 616 -20.17 6.92 -10.61
C LEU A 616 -19.38 5.90 -9.79
N ASP A 617 -18.55 6.34 -8.84
CA ASP A 617 -17.84 5.43 -7.93
C ASP A 617 -18.54 5.36 -6.57
N LEU A 618 -18.90 4.15 -6.18
CA LEU A 618 -19.60 3.81 -4.93
C LEU A 618 -18.85 2.74 -4.14
N LYS A 619 -17.56 2.50 -4.47
CA LYS A 619 -16.75 1.52 -3.76
C LYS A 619 -16.77 1.82 -2.27
N TYR A 620 -16.82 0.77 -1.46
CA TYR A 620 -16.70 0.87 0.00
C TYR A 620 -17.85 1.59 0.71
N CYS A 621 -18.97 1.86 0.02
CA CYS A 621 -20.21 2.33 0.64
C CYS A 621 -20.94 1.17 1.34
N SER A 622 -20.42 0.73 2.49
CA SER A 622 -20.89 -0.47 3.21
C SER A 622 -22.33 -0.40 3.72
N LYS A 623 -22.91 0.80 3.81
CA LYS A 623 -24.30 1.04 4.26
C LYS A 623 -25.30 1.25 3.13
N LEU A 624 -24.85 1.30 1.87
CA LEU A 624 -25.74 1.52 0.74
C LEU A 624 -26.63 0.29 0.54
N LYS A 625 -27.93 0.45 0.75
CA LYS A 625 -28.92 -0.65 0.66
C LYS A 625 -29.68 -0.65 -0.66
N VAL A 626 -29.92 0.52 -1.24
CA VAL A 626 -30.82 0.69 -2.39
C VAL A 626 -30.17 1.55 -3.48
N ILE A 627 -30.15 1.01 -4.70
CA ILE A 627 -29.85 1.74 -5.93
C ILE A 627 -31.11 1.66 -6.79
N ARG A 628 -31.74 2.81 -7.07
CA ARG A 628 -32.99 2.85 -7.84
C ARG A 628 -32.75 2.54 -9.32
N PRO A 629 -33.70 1.89 -10.03
CA PRO A 629 -33.52 1.48 -11.43
C PRO A 629 -33.16 2.61 -12.40
N ASN A 630 -33.67 3.82 -12.17
CA ASN A 630 -33.37 5.00 -12.98
C ASN A 630 -31.91 5.49 -12.87
N ILE A 631 -31.16 4.98 -11.89
CA ILE A 631 -29.71 5.23 -11.73
C ILE A 631 -28.92 4.15 -12.47
N ILE A 632 -29.44 2.92 -12.57
CA ILE A 632 -28.79 1.80 -13.27
C ILE A 632 -28.60 2.13 -14.76
N SER A 633 -29.53 2.85 -15.39
CA SER A 633 -29.37 3.31 -16.78
C SER A 633 -28.21 4.29 -16.99
N ILE A 634 -27.76 4.97 -15.92
CA ILE A 634 -26.57 5.81 -15.95
C ILE A 634 -25.31 4.94 -15.76
N ILE A 635 -25.36 3.99 -14.81
CA ILE A 635 -24.26 3.07 -14.49
C ILE A 635 -23.94 2.12 -15.64
N ALA A 636 -24.92 1.69 -16.44
CA ALA A 636 -24.71 0.81 -17.58
C ALA A 636 -23.83 1.43 -18.70
N CYS A 637 -23.54 2.74 -18.61
CA CYS A 637 -22.71 3.50 -19.54
C CYS A 637 -21.33 3.90 -18.97
N THR A 638 -21.01 3.51 -17.73
CA THR A 638 -19.76 3.83 -17.00
C THR A 638 -18.96 2.56 -16.76
#